data_AF-A0A286BT48-F1
#
_entry.id   AF-A0A286BT48-F1
#
_cell.length_a   1.000
_cell.length_b   1.000
_cell.length_c   1.000
_cell.angle_alpha   90.00
_cell.angle_beta   90.00
_cell.angle_gamma   90.00
#
_symmetry.space_group_name_H-M   'P 1'
#
loop_
_entity.id
_entity.type
_entity.pdbx_description
1 polymer ?
#
loop_
_entity_poly.entity_id
_entity_poly.type
_entity_poly.pdbx_seq_one_letter_code
_entity_poly.pdbx_strand_id
1 'polypeptide(L)'
;MNAHPMKTSPNYCRVAIHGDQVRMNAHPTLHAAKRRRFVYPFPVFLNEFPPMKEKEKAEIKLLSDQLDALNRKEAPLLASGDAEKLGELLREKEKLELEIERLRGVRTEKLSKEAQQLQKLGFSREITKKEQANMGAFKKSVRGLVVVHPMTALGREMGLKVMTGYAKQPF
;
A
#
# COMPACT_ATOMS: atom_id res chain seq x y z
N MET A 1 -43.54 41.26 1.49
CA MET A 1 -43.23 40.05 0.70
C MET A 1 -42.83 38.99 1.71
N ASN A 2 -43.66 37.95 1.81
CA ASN A 2 -43.91 37.18 3.04
C ASN A 2 -42.95 36.01 3.27
N ALA A 3 -42.82 35.68 4.55
CA ALA A 3 -42.03 34.64 5.19
C ALA A 3 -42.46 33.19 4.88
N HIS A 4 -41.58 32.24 5.27
CA HIS A 4 -41.66 30.76 5.24
C HIS A 4 -42.98 30.13 5.74
N PRO A 5 -43.32 28.84 5.44
CA PRO A 5 -42.78 27.63 6.13
C PRO A 5 -42.61 26.36 5.23
N MET A 6 -41.71 25.40 5.46
CA MET A 6 -41.62 24.32 6.47
C MET A 6 -42.62 23.13 6.30
N LYS A 7 -42.04 21.95 5.97
CA LYS A 7 -42.36 20.55 6.35
C LYS A 7 -43.82 20.03 6.37
N THR A 8 -44.07 18.92 5.66
CA THR A 8 -44.78 17.73 6.18
C THR A 8 -44.65 16.50 5.24
N SER A 9 -43.94 15.46 5.70
CA SER A 9 -44.32 14.04 5.52
C SER A 9 -45.16 13.66 6.76
N PRO A 10 -46.06 12.65 6.82
CA PRO A 10 -45.83 11.25 6.38
C PRO A 10 -47.10 10.47 5.94
N ASN A 11 -46.94 9.14 5.80
CA ASN A 11 -47.94 8.05 5.86
C ASN A 11 -48.29 7.39 4.50
N TYR A 12 -47.69 6.22 4.23
CA TYR A 12 -48.21 4.87 4.52
C TYR A 12 -49.36 4.46 3.58
N CYS A 13 -49.07 3.58 2.62
CA CYS A 13 -50.07 2.64 2.14
C CYS A 13 -49.47 1.24 2.01
N ARG A 14 -49.90 0.41 2.95
CA ARG A 14 -49.64 -1.00 3.16
C ARG A 14 -50.53 -1.75 2.17
N VAL A 15 -49.99 -2.64 1.33
CA VAL A 15 -50.81 -3.62 0.59
C VAL A 15 -50.32 -5.01 0.94
N ALA A 16 -51.24 -5.77 1.51
CA ALA A 16 -51.04 -7.10 2.04
C ALA A 16 -51.08 -8.16 0.92
N ILE A 17 -50.09 -9.04 0.99
CA ILE A 17 -50.10 -10.50 0.84
C ILE A 17 -51.49 -11.13 0.61
N HIS A 18 -51.65 -11.91 -0.47
CA HIS A 18 -52.36 -13.21 -0.52
C HIS A 18 -52.03 -13.90 -1.86
N GLY A 19 -51.68 -15.19 -1.82
CA GLY A 19 -51.37 -15.98 -3.01
C GLY A 19 -50.55 -17.22 -2.69
N ASP A 20 -51.26 -18.26 -2.28
CA ASP A 20 -50.78 -19.57 -1.85
C ASP A 20 -49.91 -20.34 -2.85
N GLN A 21 -49.02 -21.16 -2.26
CA GLN A 21 -48.69 -22.57 -2.53
C GLN A 21 -49.31 -23.27 -3.78
N VAL A 22 -48.73 -24.29 -4.43
CA VAL A 22 -47.44 -25.00 -4.49
C VAL A 22 -47.69 -26.18 -5.47
N ARG A 23 -46.61 -26.74 -6.08
CA ARG A 23 -46.51 -28.07 -6.77
C ARG A 23 -47.20 -28.21 -8.13
N MET A 24 -46.70 -28.97 -9.11
CA MET A 24 -45.46 -29.71 -9.42
C MET A 24 -45.62 -30.21 -10.87
N ASN A 25 -44.54 -30.77 -11.42
CA ASN A 25 -44.50 -31.66 -12.60
C ASN A 25 -44.31 -31.00 -13.97
N ALA A 26 -43.04 -30.89 -14.36
CA ALA A 26 -42.62 -31.29 -15.70
C ALA A 26 -41.12 -31.62 -15.70
N HIS A 27 -40.80 -32.89 -15.84
CA HIS A 27 -39.59 -33.35 -16.52
C HIS A 27 -40.08 -33.96 -17.86
N PRO A 28 -39.38 -33.74 -18.98
CA PRO A 28 -38.22 -34.59 -19.27
C PRO A 28 -37.07 -33.97 -20.09
N THR A 29 -35.87 -34.48 -19.79
CA THR A 29 -34.74 -34.84 -20.70
C THR A 29 -34.27 -33.94 -21.85
N LEU A 30 -32.95 -33.66 -21.81
CA LEU A 30 -31.91 -33.73 -22.87
C LEU A 30 -31.07 -32.45 -23.09
N HIS A 31 -29.76 -32.69 -22.96
CA HIS A 31 -28.63 -31.99 -23.59
C HIS A 31 -28.55 -30.46 -23.51
N ALA A 32 -27.68 -29.98 -22.60
CA ALA A 32 -26.89 -28.78 -22.88
C ALA A 32 -25.50 -28.86 -22.23
N ALA A 33 -24.52 -29.00 -23.11
CA ALA A 33 -23.09 -28.81 -22.94
C ALA A 33 -22.61 -27.99 -21.73
N LYS A 34 -21.87 -28.65 -20.83
CA LYS A 34 -20.45 -28.37 -20.55
C LYS A 34 -20.02 -26.89 -20.64
N ARG A 35 -20.63 -25.98 -19.88
CA ARG A 35 -19.98 -24.71 -19.51
C ARG A 35 -19.35 -24.89 -18.14
N ARG A 36 -18.17 -25.53 -18.12
CA ARG A 36 -17.20 -25.32 -17.03
C ARG A 36 -16.92 -23.82 -17.01
N ARG A 37 -17.58 -23.11 -16.11
CA ARG A 37 -17.21 -21.75 -15.73
C ARG A 37 -15.90 -21.91 -14.96
N PHE A 38 -14.81 -22.02 -15.71
CA PHE A 38 -13.45 -21.96 -15.18
C PHE A 38 -13.23 -20.50 -14.80
N VAL A 39 -13.84 -20.10 -13.69
CA VAL A 39 -13.46 -18.90 -12.97
C VAL A 39 -12.08 -19.25 -12.44
N TYR A 40 -11.03 -18.88 -13.17
CA TYR A 40 -9.71 -18.85 -12.57
C TYR A 40 -9.80 -17.83 -11.44
N PRO A 41 -9.69 -18.21 -10.15
CA PRO A 41 -9.30 -17.23 -9.17
C PRO A 41 -7.92 -16.77 -9.62
N PHE A 42 -7.80 -15.52 -10.06
CA PHE A 42 -6.52 -14.88 -10.23
C PHE A 42 -5.74 -15.15 -8.93
N PRO A 43 -4.63 -15.91 -8.94
CA PRO A 43 -3.74 -15.86 -7.81
C PRO A 43 -3.15 -14.45 -7.87
N VAL A 44 -3.62 -13.60 -6.97
CA VAL A 44 -2.91 -12.39 -6.59
C VAL A 44 -1.58 -12.89 -6.07
N PHE A 45 -0.60 -13.02 -6.97
CA PHE A 45 0.78 -13.37 -6.65
C PHE A 45 1.35 -12.12 -5.98
N LEU A 46 0.91 -11.91 -4.74
CA LEU A 46 1.53 -11.04 -3.77
C LEU A 46 2.97 -11.54 -3.70
N ASN A 47 3.90 -10.68 -4.08
CA ASN A 47 5.32 -11.00 -4.07
C ASN A 47 5.72 -11.38 -2.63
N GLU A 48 5.72 -12.68 -2.32
CA GLU A 48 6.38 -13.25 -1.16
C GLU A 48 7.88 -13.23 -1.42
N PHE A 49 8.48 -12.04 -1.36
CA PHE A 49 9.91 -11.90 -1.12
C PHE A 49 10.13 -11.78 0.40
N PRO A 50 10.99 -12.59 1.01
CA PRO A 50 11.11 -12.67 2.47
C PRO A 50 11.55 -11.34 3.11
N PRO A 51 11.06 -11.03 4.33
CA PRO A 51 11.09 -9.71 4.98
C PRO A 51 12.44 -9.40 5.65
N MET A 52 13.53 -9.37 4.88
CA MET A 52 14.81 -8.85 5.38
C MET A 52 14.89 -7.31 5.31
N LYS A 53 14.15 -6.69 4.37
CA LYS A 53 14.09 -5.22 4.20
C LYS A 53 13.16 -4.52 5.20
N GLU A 54 12.38 -5.26 5.98
CA GLU A 54 11.37 -4.69 6.88
C GLU A 54 11.89 -4.39 8.28
N LYS A 55 12.91 -5.07 8.79
CA LYS A 55 13.31 -4.93 10.19
C LYS A 55 13.67 -3.48 10.56
N GLU A 56 14.57 -2.87 9.80
CA GLU A 56 14.98 -1.46 10.03
C GLU A 56 13.84 -0.49 9.78
N LYS A 57 12.98 -0.75 8.78
CA LYS A 57 11.82 0.09 8.49
C LYS A 57 10.77 0.00 9.59
N ALA A 58 10.54 -1.20 10.12
CA ALA A 58 9.62 -1.48 11.21
C ALA A 58 10.15 -0.90 12.53
N GLU A 59 11.46 -0.97 12.75
CA GLU A 59 12.12 -0.40 13.92
C GLU A 59 12.10 1.13 13.88
N ILE A 60 12.41 1.76 12.74
CA ILE A 60 12.22 3.21 12.56
C ILE A 60 10.76 3.60 12.82
N LYS A 61 9.80 2.80 12.35
CA LYS A 61 8.38 3.06 12.58
C LYS A 61 8.04 2.96 14.07
N LEU A 62 8.48 1.92 14.76
CA LEU A 62 8.24 1.73 16.19
C LEU A 62 8.86 2.87 17.02
N LEU A 63 10.11 3.23 16.76
CA LEU A 63 10.78 4.35 17.43
C LEU A 63 10.09 5.69 17.14
N SER A 64 9.59 5.88 15.91
CA SER A 64 8.80 7.07 15.54
C SER A 64 7.45 7.11 16.27
N ASP A 65 6.74 5.98 16.36
CA ASP A 65 5.46 5.88 17.07
C ASP A 65 5.68 6.15 18.59
N GLN A 66 6.82 5.70 19.15
CA GLN A 66 7.22 6.03 20.52
C GLN A 66 7.53 7.52 20.70
N LEU A 67 8.28 8.14 19.78
CA LEU A 67 8.57 9.56 19.80
C LEU A 67 7.27 10.40 19.75
N ASP A 68 6.32 10.02 18.89
CA ASP A 68 5.02 10.67 18.80
C ASP A 68 4.20 10.50 20.08
N ALA A 69 4.28 9.35 20.73
CA ALA A 69 3.65 9.13 22.03
C ALA A 69 4.25 10.04 23.12
N LEU A 70 5.57 10.26 23.11
CA LEU A 70 6.23 11.20 24.02
C LEU A 70 5.87 12.66 23.71
N ASN A 71 5.80 13.05 22.44
CA ASN A 71 5.33 14.38 22.01
C ASN A 71 3.91 14.68 22.51
N ARG A 72 3.01 13.70 22.48
CA ARG A 72 1.65 13.86 23.03
C ARG A 72 1.62 13.99 24.55
N LYS A 73 2.56 13.36 25.26
CA LYS A 73 2.69 13.46 26.74
C LYS A 73 3.34 14.77 27.17
N GLU A 74 4.18 15.35 26.34
CA GLU A 74 4.80 16.65 26.60
C GLU A 74 3.76 17.78 26.64
N ALA A 75 2.79 17.80 25.73
CA ALA A 75 1.75 18.83 25.70
C ALA A 75 0.99 19.05 27.03
N PRO A 76 0.49 18.01 27.73
CA PRO A 76 -0.13 18.18 29.04
C PRO A 76 0.88 18.46 30.15
N LEU A 77 2.15 18.02 30.04
CA LEU A 77 3.18 18.29 31.05
C LEU A 77 3.72 19.73 30.99
N LEU A 78 3.79 20.31 29.80
CA LEU A 78 4.01 21.74 29.59
C LEU A 78 2.87 22.55 30.23
N ALA A 79 1.63 22.08 30.11
CA ALA A 79 0.47 22.74 30.71
C ALA A 79 0.44 22.61 32.25
N SER A 80 0.99 21.52 32.82
CA SER A 80 1.06 21.31 34.26
C SER A 80 2.28 21.99 34.93
N GLY A 81 3.28 22.42 34.15
CA GLY A 81 4.45 23.14 34.66
C GLY A 81 5.49 22.28 35.40
N ASP A 82 5.44 20.95 35.22
CA ASP A 82 6.36 20.01 35.88
C ASP A 82 7.73 19.99 35.17
N ALA A 83 8.63 20.90 35.56
CA ALA A 83 9.93 21.08 34.93
C ALA A 83 10.86 19.84 34.99
N GLU A 84 10.80 19.05 36.06
CA GLU A 84 11.66 17.87 36.22
C GLU A 84 11.28 16.76 35.22
N LYS A 85 9.98 16.47 35.09
CA LYS A 85 9.46 15.47 34.13
C LYS A 85 9.67 15.90 32.69
N LEU A 86 9.59 17.21 32.42
CA LEU A 86 9.88 17.76 31.10
C LEU A 86 11.36 17.53 30.71
N GLY A 87 12.29 17.75 31.65
CA GLY A 87 13.72 17.50 31.41
C GLY A 87 14.04 16.03 31.12
N GLU A 88 13.38 15.09 31.80
CA GLU A 88 13.53 13.65 31.53
C GLU A 88 12.98 13.27 30.15
N LEU A 89 11.79 13.78 29.80
CA LEU A 89 11.18 13.54 28.48
C LEU A 89 12.04 14.07 27.33
N LEU A 90 12.60 15.27 27.46
CA LEU A 90 13.46 15.84 26.42
C LEU A 90 14.70 14.97 26.19
N ARG A 91 15.34 14.46 27.26
CA ARG A 91 16.47 13.53 27.15
C ARG A 91 16.08 12.21 26.49
N GLU A 92 14.87 11.71 26.72
CA GLU A 92 14.37 10.50 26.07
C GLU A 92 14.08 10.73 24.58
N LYS A 93 13.49 11.87 24.23
CA LYS A 93 13.28 12.27 22.83
C LYS A 93 14.58 12.40 22.07
N GLU A 94 15.58 13.10 22.62
CA GLU A 94 16.89 13.25 21.99
C GLU A 94 17.52 11.89 21.68
N LYS A 95 17.43 10.92 22.60
CA LYS A 95 17.93 9.55 22.37
C LYS A 95 17.18 8.84 21.24
N LEU A 96 15.86 8.96 21.20
CA LEU A 96 15.04 8.36 20.14
C LEU A 96 15.32 9.01 18.78
N GLU A 97 15.47 10.32 18.73
CA GLU A 97 15.80 11.07 17.50
C GLU A 97 17.18 10.66 16.96
N LEU A 98 18.20 10.58 17.82
CA LEU A 98 19.53 10.10 17.43
C LEU A 98 19.49 8.68 16.86
N GLU A 99 18.72 7.78 17.48
CA GLU A 99 18.61 6.40 16.98
C GLU A 99 17.84 6.32 15.66
N ILE A 100 16.78 7.12 15.50
CA ILE A 100 16.03 7.24 14.24
C ILE A 100 16.95 7.77 13.13
N GLU A 101 17.75 8.81 13.40
CA GLU A 101 18.71 9.37 12.43
C GLU A 101 19.77 8.34 12.03
N ARG A 102 20.33 7.61 13.00
CA ARG A 102 21.28 6.52 12.75
C ARG A 102 20.69 5.46 11.83
N LEU A 103 19.47 4.99 12.12
CA LEU A 103 18.78 3.98 11.30
C LEU A 103 18.41 4.52 9.91
N ARG A 104 18.03 5.81 9.79
CA ARG A 104 17.80 6.47 8.49
C ARG A 104 19.09 6.54 7.66
N GLY A 105 20.24 6.81 8.28
CA GLY A 105 21.55 6.80 7.63
C GLY A 105 21.86 5.43 7.02
N VAL A 106 21.76 4.36 7.83
CA VAL A 106 21.97 2.97 7.37
C VAL A 106 21.05 2.62 6.21
N ARG A 107 19.77 3.02 6.28
CA ARG A 107 18.82 2.79 5.20
C ARG A 107 19.23 3.50 3.91
N THR A 108 19.69 4.74 4.00
CA THR A 108 20.13 5.54 2.84
C THR A 108 21.37 4.93 2.19
N GLU A 109 22.34 4.47 2.99
CA GLU A 109 23.51 3.76 2.46
C GLU A 109 23.14 2.49 1.70
N LYS A 110 22.17 1.72 2.20
CA LYS A 110 21.69 0.52 1.51
C LYS A 110 21.00 0.87 0.20
N LEU A 111 20.16 1.90 0.18
CA LEU A 111 19.50 2.37 -1.05
C LEU A 111 20.52 2.84 -2.09
N SER A 112 21.56 3.56 -1.65
CA SER A 112 22.68 3.97 -2.51
C SER A 112 23.43 2.76 -3.08
N LYS A 113 23.71 1.74 -2.27
CA LYS A 113 24.33 0.48 -2.74
C LYS A 113 23.45 -0.25 -3.75
N GLU A 114 22.13 -0.30 -3.53
CA GLU A 114 21.17 -0.87 -4.49
C GLU A 114 21.14 -0.07 -5.79
N ALA A 115 21.13 1.27 -5.72
CA ALA A 115 21.18 2.15 -6.89
C ALA A 115 22.46 1.93 -7.71
N GLN A 116 23.62 1.82 -7.06
CA GLN A 116 24.89 1.50 -7.73
C GLN A 116 24.85 0.13 -8.42
N GLN A 117 24.22 -0.87 -7.81
CA GLN A 117 24.04 -2.19 -8.43
C GLN A 117 23.15 -2.11 -9.68
N LEU A 118 22.09 -1.29 -9.65
CA LEU A 118 21.23 -1.07 -10.82
C LEU A 118 21.94 -0.31 -11.94
N GLN A 119 22.76 0.68 -11.61
CA GLN A 119 23.57 1.39 -12.61
C GLN A 119 24.60 0.48 -13.29
N LYS A 120 25.10 -0.55 -12.59
CA LYS A 120 25.99 -1.57 -13.18
C LYS A 120 25.27 -2.47 -14.19
N LEU A 121 23.94 -2.53 -14.16
CA LEU A 121 23.14 -3.22 -15.17
C LEU A 121 23.09 -2.32 -16.42
N GLY A 122 24.01 -2.55 -17.36
CA GLY A 122 24.27 -1.66 -18.50
C GLY A 122 23.09 -1.38 -19.45
N PHE A 123 21.95 -2.07 -19.30
CA PHE A 123 20.74 -1.79 -20.07
C PHE A 123 19.64 -1.25 -19.17
N SER A 124 19.27 0.01 -19.38
CA SER A 124 18.15 0.66 -18.70
C SER A 124 17.29 1.43 -19.69
N ARG A 125 15.97 1.29 -19.56
CA ARG A 125 15.01 2.07 -20.35
C ARG A 125 13.68 2.24 -19.64
N GLU A 126 12.95 3.28 -20.04
CA GLU A 126 11.60 3.55 -19.59
C GLU A 126 10.64 2.45 -20.08
N ILE A 127 9.74 2.02 -19.20
CA ILE A 127 8.75 0.98 -19.51
C ILE A 127 7.49 1.63 -20.06
N THR A 128 7.10 1.27 -21.28
CA THR A 128 5.92 1.81 -21.93
C THR A 128 4.63 1.30 -21.29
N LYS A 129 3.51 2.04 -21.43
CA LYS A 129 2.20 1.62 -20.87
C LYS A 129 1.74 0.24 -21.35
N LYS A 130 2.07 -0.15 -22.59
CA LYS A 130 1.76 -1.48 -23.15
C LYS A 130 2.52 -2.60 -22.44
N GLU A 131 3.79 -2.34 -22.12
CA GLU A 131 4.62 -3.27 -21.35
C GLU A 131 4.15 -3.31 -19.89
N GLN A 132 3.80 -2.16 -19.29
CA GLN A 132 3.23 -2.09 -17.93
C GLN A 132 1.95 -2.91 -17.79
N ALA A 133 1.07 -2.91 -18.80
CA ALA A 133 -0.12 -3.75 -18.81
C ALA A 133 0.22 -5.25 -18.88
N ASN A 134 1.35 -5.61 -19.49
CA ASN A 134 1.77 -6.99 -19.72
C ASN A 134 2.99 -7.39 -18.88
N MET A 135 3.12 -6.86 -17.66
CA MET A 135 4.27 -7.10 -16.78
C MET A 135 4.57 -8.58 -16.53
N GLY A 136 3.53 -9.42 -16.48
CA GLY A 136 3.70 -10.87 -16.28
C GLY A 136 4.46 -11.55 -17.42
N ALA A 137 4.15 -11.21 -18.67
CA ALA A 137 4.87 -11.73 -19.83
C ALA A 137 6.24 -11.06 -19.97
N PHE A 138 6.30 -9.74 -19.80
CA PHE A 138 7.53 -8.96 -19.96
C PHE A 138 8.65 -9.38 -19.01
N LYS A 139 8.34 -9.60 -17.72
CA LYS A 139 9.31 -10.13 -16.73
C LYS A 139 9.79 -11.56 -17.04
N LYS A 140 9.00 -12.35 -17.78
CA LYS A 140 9.39 -13.71 -18.20
C LYS A 140 10.28 -13.66 -19.44
N SER A 141 9.96 -12.78 -20.39
CA SER A 141 10.76 -12.56 -21.60
C SER A 141 12.14 -12.00 -21.26
N VAL A 142 12.21 -11.02 -20.35
CA VAL A 142 13.47 -10.40 -19.92
C VAL A 142 13.90 -10.98 -18.58
N ARG A 143 14.69 -12.06 -18.64
CA ARG A 143 15.18 -12.74 -17.43
C ARG A 143 16.10 -11.80 -16.63
N GLY A 144 15.72 -11.52 -15.38
CA GLY A 144 16.48 -10.64 -14.49
C GLY A 144 16.14 -9.15 -14.62
N LEU A 145 14.99 -8.81 -15.21
CA LEU A 145 14.48 -7.44 -15.23
C LEU A 145 14.15 -6.94 -13.81
N VAL A 146 14.76 -5.83 -13.42
CA VAL A 146 14.42 -5.08 -12.21
C VAL A 146 13.65 -3.83 -12.60
N VAL A 147 12.47 -3.62 -12.00
CA VAL A 147 11.62 -2.46 -12.30
C VAL A 147 11.60 -1.52 -11.10
N VAL A 148 11.93 -0.26 -11.33
CA VAL A 148 11.92 0.80 -10.32
C VAL A 148 10.82 1.81 -10.65
N HIS A 149 9.99 2.10 -9.66
CA HIS A 149 8.91 3.09 -9.78
C HIS A 149 9.39 4.47 -9.29
N PRO A 150 9.01 5.59 -9.95
CA PRO A 150 9.51 6.93 -9.63
C PRO A 150 9.26 7.35 -8.18
N MET A 151 8.10 6.98 -7.63
CA MET A 151 7.74 7.35 -6.25
C MET A 151 8.42 6.52 -5.15
N THR A 152 9.18 5.47 -5.49
CA THR A 152 9.89 4.65 -4.50
C THR A 152 11.06 5.42 -3.90
N ALA A 153 11.55 5.03 -2.71
CA ALA A 153 12.70 5.69 -2.09
C ALA A 153 13.92 5.69 -3.05
N LEU A 154 14.19 4.54 -3.67
CA LEU A 154 15.22 4.38 -4.68
C LEU A 154 14.95 5.26 -5.93
N GLY A 155 13.72 5.25 -6.44
CA GLY A 155 13.33 6.09 -7.58
C GLY A 155 13.49 7.59 -7.35
N ARG A 156 13.19 8.06 -6.13
CA ARG A 156 13.38 9.46 -5.73
C ARG A 156 14.85 9.83 -5.63
N GLU A 157 15.67 8.97 -5.02
CA GLU A 157 17.13 9.19 -4.92
C GLU A 157 17.81 9.24 -6.30
N MET A 158 17.35 8.40 -7.24
CA MET A 158 17.86 8.41 -8.62
C MET A 158 17.20 9.47 -9.51
N GLY A 159 16.25 10.25 -9.02
CA GLY A 159 15.56 11.28 -9.80
C GLY A 159 14.69 10.76 -10.95
N LEU A 160 14.23 9.50 -10.87
CA LEU A 160 13.38 8.90 -11.91
C LEU A 160 12.01 9.58 -11.95
N LYS A 161 11.60 10.04 -13.14
CA LYS A 161 10.27 10.62 -13.37
C LYS A 161 9.24 9.58 -13.82
N VAL A 162 9.72 8.52 -14.48
CA VAL A 162 8.87 7.45 -15.03
C VAL A 162 9.37 6.09 -14.59
N MET A 163 8.52 5.07 -14.76
CA MET A 163 8.87 3.70 -14.40
C MET A 163 9.97 3.18 -15.32
N THR A 164 11.09 2.79 -14.73
CA THR A 164 12.32 2.43 -15.44
C THR A 164 12.66 0.97 -15.17
N GLY A 165 13.00 0.24 -16.22
CA GLY A 165 13.49 -1.13 -16.15
C GLY A 165 15.01 -1.16 -16.26
N TYR A 166 15.65 -2.05 -15.50
CA TYR A 166 17.09 -2.34 -15.54
C TYR A 166 17.29 -3.83 -15.79
N ALA A 167 18.21 -4.19 -16.70
CA ALA A 167 18.52 -5.58 -16.99
C ALA A 167 19.99 -5.76 -17.41
N LYS A 168 20.46 -7.01 -17.34
CA LYS A 168 21.80 -7.40 -17.85
C LYS A 168 21.84 -7.55 -19.37
N GLN A 169 20.69 -7.78 -19.99
CA GLN A 169 20.53 -8.01 -21.42
C GLN A 169 19.70 -6.87 -22.02
N PRO A 170 19.89 -6.55 -23.30
CA PRO A 170 19.03 -5.59 -23.98
C PRO A 170 17.59 -6.13 -24.03
N PHE A 171 16.63 -5.24 -23.89
CA PHE A 171 15.22 -5.55 -23.99
C PHE A 171 14.45 -4.39 -24.58
#